data_AF-A0A0Q6AMB9-F1
#
_entry.id   AF-A0A0Q6AMB9-F1
#
_cell.length_a   1.000
_cell.length_b   1.000
_cell.length_c   1.000
_cell.angle_alpha   90.00
_cell.angle_beta   90.00
_cell.angle_gamma   90.00
#
_symmetry.space_group_name_H-M   'P 1'
#
loop_
_entity.id
_entity.type
_entity.pdbx_description
1 polymer ?
#
loop_
_entity_poly.entity_id
_entity_poly.type
_entity_poly.pdbx_seq_one_letter_code
_entity_poly.pdbx_strand_id
1 'polypeptide(L)'
;MRKHYFFILLCVFTLLTNCSGGDDSAIITENTPTALKTGKLTGKVMSQNGTKPIGGASVFTFDDKYKIYYTTSDADGNFTLEAPAGNRTIHIQTGNGSNFRTEISTTVKDNETLNLNTNQTKLDQVAKIAYVKGTYDKIEDIIQILGYTATEITNSDLANLTTIAQYDIIFLNCGSRNSYSSNPTLYSVIDTNLATFVANGGSIYASDWDVAYLVGGTTNTNNCSLAGGFIPDTKLCSKNIGNTGMVGATVNNAGLSTALGFNTLAIDYDLGTWQKIINYDPTYWEVLVKETSTNDALMIRTNHFTATGLPTTPIGNAPTTTFVTVCITLPGNIQISISVPQAAVPYLVALGATVGPCSGSSNSGYIYYTTFHNHASGNIGNAGVILQYVILNL
;
A
#
# COMPACT_ATOMS: atom_id res chain seq x y z
N MET A 1 35.60 -85.89 -32.24
CA MET A 1 35.99 -85.29 -30.95
C MET A 1 35.86 -83.77 -31.06
N ARG A 2 35.23 -83.15 -30.04
CA ARG A 2 35.29 -81.74 -29.60
C ARG A 2 35.48 -80.63 -30.67
N LYS A 3 34.42 -79.85 -30.91
CA LYS A 3 34.17 -78.46 -30.41
C LYS A 3 34.56 -77.39 -31.45
N HIS A 4 33.59 -76.87 -32.22
CA HIS A 4 32.79 -75.64 -31.96
C HIS A 4 33.53 -74.36 -32.37
N TYR A 5 33.24 -73.85 -33.57
CA TYR A 5 32.35 -72.71 -33.89
C TYR A 5 33.03 -71.34 -33.70
N PHE A 6 33.16 -70.57 -34.78
CA PHE A 6 32.29 -69.42 -35.12
C PHE A 6 32.93 -68.67 -36.30
N PHE A 7 32.18 -68.51 -37.39
CA PHE A 7 32.62 -67.77 -38.57
C PHE A 7 31.78 -66.51 -38.76
N ILE A 8 32.48 -65.53 -39.31
CA ILE A 8 32.20 -64.13 -39.58
C ILE A 8 31.07 -63.95 -40.61
N LEU A 9 30.27 -62.90 -40.38
CA LEU A 9 29.76 -61.86 -41.31
C LEU A 9 29.65 -62.22 -42.81
N LEU A 10 28.49 -61.95 -43.43
CA LEU A 10 28.30 -60.91 -44.47
C LEU A 10 27.03 -61.15 -45.31
N CYS A 11 26.19 -60.11 -45.36
CA CYS A 11 25.29 -59.58 -46.41
C CYS A 11 24.53 -60.48 -47.43
N VAL A 12 23.35 -59.94 -47.80
CA VAL A 12 22.78 -59.77 -49.17
C VAL A 12 21.38 -60.39 -49.40
N PHE A 13 20.44 -59.46 -49.62
CA PHE A 13 19.28 -59.46 -50.53
C PHE A 13 17.96 -60.19 -50.22
N THR A 14 16.95 -59.32 -50.03
CA THR A 14 15.63 -59.26 -50.68
C THR A 14 14.75 -60.49 -50.72
N LEU A 15 13.64 -60.42 -49.99
CA LEU A 15 12.34 -60.86 -50.48
C LEU A 15 11.28 -59.80 -50.15
N LEU A 16 10.77 -59.18 -51.21
CA LEU A 16 9.50 -58.45 -51.21
C LEU A 16 8.36 -59.47 -51.18
N THR A 17 7.45 -59.37 -50.22
CA THR A 17 6.03 -59.68 -50.46
C THR A 17 5.16 -58.75 -49.60
N ASN A 18 4.30 -58.00 -50.30
CA ASN A 18 3.16 -57.26 -49.78
C ASN A 18 2.09 -58.25 -49.32
N CYS A 19 1.49 -58.05 -48.14
CA CYS A 19 0.04 -58.19 -47.95
C CYS A 19 -0.45 -57.55 -46.65
N SER A 20 -1.50 -56.77 -46.84
CA SER A 20 -2.41 -56.09 -45.92
C SER A 20 -2.64 -56.70 -44.53
N GLY A 21 -2.84 -55.80 -43.56
CA GLY A 21 -3.58 -56.10 -42.33
C GLY A 21 -3.21 -55.07 -41.29
N GLY A 22 -4.07 -54.07 -41.10
CA GLY A 22 -3.86 -52.99 -40.16
C GLY A 22 -3.73 -53.51 -38.73
N ASP A 23 -2.66 -53.09 -38.08
CA ASP A 23 -2.60 -52.87 -36.64
C ASP A 23 -1.81 -51.58 -36.46
N ASP A 24 -2.53 -50.46 -36.47
CA ASP A 24 -1.97 -49.17 -36.07
C ASP A 24 -1.50 -49.32 -34.62
N SER A 25 -0.18 -49.30 -34.48
CA SER A 25 0.48 -49.23 -33.18
C SER A 25 -0.11 -48.05 -32.43
N ALA A 26 -0.60 -48.30 -31.21
CA ALA A 26 -1.07 -47.27 -30.31
C ALA A 26 0.01 -46.21 -30.15
N ILE A 27 -0.18 -45.07 -30.82
CA ILE A 27 0.57 -43.85 -30.55
C ILE A 27 0.20 -43.49 -29.12
N ILE A 28 1.15 -43.71 -28.21
CA ILE A 28 1.16 -43.07 -26.90
C ILE A 28 1.17 -41.58 -27.20
N THR A 29 0.00 -40.95 -27.10
CA THR A 29 -0.12 -39.51 -27.15
C THR A 29 0.57 -39.01 -25.89
N GLU A 30 1.77 -38.45 -26.06
CA GLU A 30 2.37 -37.58 -25.08
C GLU A 30 1.30 -36.57 -24.67
N ASN A 31 1.04 -36.48 -23.37
CA ASN A 31 0.24 -35.42 -22.78
C ASN A 31 0.94 -34.09 -23.05
N THR A 32 0.66 -33.49 -24.21
CA THR A 32 0.94 -32.07 -24.44
C THR A 32 0.22 -31.32 -23.32
N PRO A 33 0.92 -30.55 -22.47
CA PRO A 33 0.25 -29.72 -21.48
C PRO A 33 -0.72 -28.82 -22.24
N THR A 34 -2.02 -28.99 -22.01
CA THR A 34 -3.00 -28.11 -22.62
C THR A 34 -2.62 -26.69 -22.21
N ALA A 35 -2.20 -25.87 -23.18
CA ALA A 35 -1.76 -24.51 -22.90
C ALA A 35 -2.85 -23.81 -22.09
N LEU A 36 -2.45 -23.18 -20.98
CA LEU A 36 -3.40 -22.48 -20.12
C LEU A 36 -4.10 -21.41 -20.96
N LYS A 37 -5.42 -21.54 -21.09
CA LYS A 37 -6.25 -20.55 -21.78
C LYS A 37 -6.27 -19.26 -20.98
N THR A 38 -5.94 -18.14 -21.62
CA THR A 38 -5.91 -16.81 -20.99
C THR A 38 -6.78 -15.82 -21.76
N GLY A 39 -7.21 -14.78 -21.07
CA GLY A 39 -7.85 -13.60 -21.64
C GLY A 39 -7.32 -12.33 -20.97
N LYS A 40 -7.78 -11.17 -21.44
CA LYS A 40 -7.39 -9.87 -20.89
C LYS A 40 -8.56 -9.18 -20.22
N LEU A 41 -8.29 -8.56 -19.08
CA LEU A 41 -9.18 -7.61 -18.42
C LEU A 41 -8.56 -6.23 -18.52
N THR A 42 -9.30 -5.27 -19.04
CA THR A 42 -8.90 -3.86 -19.06
C THR A 42 -9.88 -3.03 -18.25
N GLY A 43 -9.45 -1.87 -17.77
CA GLY A 43 -10.31 -0.96 -17.04
C GLY A 43 -9.54 0.23 -16.50
N LYS A 44 -10.23 1.03 -15.68
CA LYS A 44 -9.68 2.22 -15.05
C LYS A 44 -10.03 2.26 -13.57
N VAL A 45 -9.03 2.20 -12.69
CA VAL A 45 -9.26 2.28 -11.24
C VAL A 45 -9.63 3.70 -10.87
N MET A 46 -10.75 3.84 -10.15
CA MET A 46 -11.30 5.13 -9.74
C MET A 46 -11.43 5.19 -8.21
N SER A 47 -11.38 6.39 -7.63
CA SER A 47 -11.87 6.58 -6.26
C SER A 47 -13.39 6.42 -6.21
N GLN A 48 -13.94 6.39 -5.00
CA GLN A 48 -15.37 6.13 -4.79
C GLN A 48 -16.31 7.14 -5.45
N ASN A 49 -15.88 8.40 -5.60
CA ASN A 49 -16.63 9.42 -6.34
C ASN A 49 -16.80 9.09 -7.85
N GLY A 50 -16.01 8.16 -8.41
CA GLY A 50 -16.03 7.79 -9.83
C GLY A 50 -15.40 8.79 -10.79
N THR A 51 -14.76 9.86 -10.32
CA THR A 51 -14.20 10.94 -11.17
C THR A 51 -12.69 11.03 -11.07
N LYS A 52 -12.07 10.68 -9.94
CA LYS A 52 -10.61 10.72 -9.78
C LYS A 52 -10.00 9.36 -10.12
N PRO A 53 -9.14 9.25 -11.16
CA PRO A 53 -8.40 8.03 -11.44
C PRO A 53 -7.30 7.79 -10.41
N ILE A 54 -7.01 6.51 -10.13
CA ILE A 54 -6.04 6.09 -9.12
C ILE A 54 -4.91 5.31 -9.77
N GLY A 55 -3.72 5.90 -9.80
CA GLY A 55 -2.52 5.24 -10.25
C GLY A 55 -1.83 4.42 -9.17
N GLY A 56 -1.10 3.38 -9.60
CA GLY A 56 -0.36 2.49 -8.72
C GLY A 56 -1.21 1.52 -7.91
N ALA A 57 -2.50 1.38 -8.21
CA ALA A 57 -3.35 0.38 -7.57
C ALA A 57 -2.99 -1.02 -8.06
N SER A 58 -2.90 -1.99 -7.15
CA SER A 58 -2.72 -3.39 -7.48
C SER A 58 -4.01 -3.99 -8.02
N VAL A 59 -3.93 -4.69 -9.15
CA VAL A 59 -5.05 -5.43 -9.75
C VAL A 59 -4.63 -6.88 -9.96
N PHE A 60 -5.34 -7.82 -9.34
CA PHE A 60 -4.92 -9.21 -9.35
C PHE A 60 -6.06 -10.22 -9.27
N THR A 61 -5.78 -11.47 -9.63
CA THR A 61 -6.64 -12.63 -9.42
C THR A 61 -5.80 -13.86 -9.13
N PHE A 62 -6.43 -14.90 -8.61
CA PHE A 62 -5.84 -16.23 -8.48
C PHE A 62 -6.45 -17.21 -9.48
N ASP A 63 -5.66 -18.22 -9.89
CA ASP A 63 -6.20 -19.42 -10.53
C ASP A 63 -6.68 -20.44 -9.49
N ASP A 64 -7.18 -21.59 -9.97
CA ASP A 64 -7.73 -22.65 -9.11
C ASP A 64 -6.65 -23.34 -8.26
N LYS A 65 -5.37 -23.05 -8.52
CA LYS A 65 -4.20 -23.52 -7.77
C LYS A 65 -3.57 -22.39 -6.94
N TYR A 66 -4.26 -21.26 -6.77
CA TYR A 66 -3.79 -20.07 -6.04
C TYR A 66 -2.55 -19.40 -6.62
N LYS A 67 -2.21 -19.64 -7.89
CA LYS A 67 -1.20 -18.86 -8.59
C LYS A 67 -1.75 -17.46 -8.84
N ILE A 68 -0.98 -16.44 -8.47
CA ILE A 68 -1.34 -15.05 -8.67
C ILE A 68 -1.08 -14.58 -10.11
N TYR A 69 -2.02 -13.79 -10.62
CA TYR A 69 -1.93 -12.99 -11.85
C TYR A 69 -2.08 -11.54 -11.44
N TYR A 70 -1.13 -10.69 -11.80
CA TYR A 70 -0.97 -9.37 -11.19
C TYR A 70 -0.61 -8.30 -12.24
N THR A 71 -1.15 -7.10 -12.04
CA THR A 71 -0.75 -5.88 -12.74
C THR A 71 -0.95 -4.69 -11.80
N THR A 72 -0.52 -3.50 -12.24
CA THR A 72 -0.79 -2.23 -11.56
C THR A 72 -1.46 -1.25 -12.51
N SER A 73 -2.28 -0.35 -11.97
CA SER A 73 -2.77 0.79 -12.75
C SER A 73 -1.65 1.79 -13.03
N ASP A 74 -1.67 2.39 -14.22
CA ASP A 74 -0.81 3.54 -14.58
C ASP A 74 -1.26 4.83 -13.89
N ALA A 75 -0.54 5.94 -14.07
CA ALA A 75 -0.87 7.23 -13.44
C ALA A 75 -2.27 7.78 -13.80
N ASP A 76 -2.79 7.38 -14.95
CA ASP A 76 -4.15 7.71 -15.39
C ASP A 76 -5.18 6.71 -14.85
N GLY A 77 -4.77 5.73 -14.06
CA GLY A 77 -5.61 4.69 -13.47
C GLY A 77 -5.90 3.52 -14.40
N ASN A 78 -5.41 3.50 -15.64
CA ASN A 78 -5.71 2.40 -16.57
C ASN A 78 -4.89 1.16 -16.21
N PHE A 79 -5.48 -0.03 -16.40
CA PHE A 79 -4.77 -1.29 -16.22
C PHE A 79 -5.10 -2.28 -17.34
N THR A 80 -4.21 -3.25 -17.53
CA THR A 80 -4.46 -4.47 -18.30
C THR A 80 -3.92 -5.66 -17.51
N LEU A 81 -4.80 -6.59 -17.17
CA LEU A 81 -4.48 -7.84 -16.47
C LEU A 81 -4.69 -9.00 -17.43
N GLU A 82 -3.64 -9.78 -17.68
CA GLU A 82 -3.78 -11.09 -18.31
C GLU A 82 -4.12 -12.13 -17.23
N ALA A 83 -5.21 -12.88 -17.43
CA ALA A 83 -5.77 -13.78 -16.44
C ALA A 83 -6.22 -15.11 -17.07
N PRO A 84 -6.24 -16.21 -16.29
CA PRO A 84 -6.74 -17.50 -16.76
C PRO A 84 -8.23 -17.44 -17.07
N ALA A 85 -8.63 -18.04 -18.18
CA ALA A 85 -10.03 -18.15 -18.57
C ALA A 85 -10.88 -18.86 -17.48
N GLY A 86 -12.16 -18.55 -17.45
CA GLY A 86 -13.13 -19.04 -16.46
C GLY A 86 -13.69 -17.95 -15.56
N ASN A 87 -14.48 -18.36 -14.56
CA ASN A 87 -15.02 -17.45 -13.55
C ASN A 87 -13.90 -17.06 -12.58
N ARG A 88 -13.71 -15.76 -12.39
CA ARG A 88 -12.64 -15.18 -11.58
C ARG A 88 -13.17 -14.08 -10.67
N THR A 89 -12.52 -13.93 -9.53
CA THR A 89 -12.67 -12.78 -8.65
C THR A 89 -11.47 -11.88 -8.86
N ILE A 90 -11.70 -10.70 -9.40
CA ILE A 90 -10.66 -9.68 -9.59
C ILE A 90 -10.62 -8.82 -8.33
N HIS A 91 -9.44 -8.69 -7.74
CA HIS A 91 -9.18 -7.84 -6.60
C HIS A 91 -8.48 -6.56 -7.07
N ILE A 92 -8.96 -5.42 -6.60
CA ILE A 92 -8.34 -4.11 -6.81
C ILE A 92 -8.06 -3.51 -5.43
N GLN A 93 -6.87 -2.99 -5.19
CA GLN A 93 -6.52 -2.37 -3.91
C GLN A 93 -5.41 -1.32 -4.03
N THR A 94 -5.31 -0.45 -3.03
CA THR A 94 -4.15 0.42 -2.79
C THR A 94 -3.50 0.09 -1.46
N GLY A 95 -2.25 0.53 -1.26
CA GLY A 95 -1.43 0.07 -0.14
C GLY A 95 -1.38 -1.46 -0.06
N ASN A 96 -1.59 -2.00 1.14
CA ASN A 96 -1.69 -3.44 1.35
C ASN A 96 -3.14 -3.98 1.23
N GLY A 97 -4.12 -3.15 0.88
CA GLY A 97 -5.54 -3.52 0.74
C GLY A 97 -6.34 -3.61 2.04
N SER A 98 -5.73 -3.26 3.18
CA SER A 98 -6.43 -3.23 4.48
C SER A 98 -7.48 -2.12 4.54
N ASN A 99 -7.23 -0.99 3.87
CA ASN A 99 -8.03 0.24 3.99
C ASN A 99 -8.93 0.53 2.78
N PHE A 100 -8.47 0.21 1.57
CA PHE A 100 -9.22 0.41 0.32
C PHE A 100 -9.05 -0.79 -0.59
N ARG A 101 -10.17 -1.46 -0.92
CA ARG A 101 -10.18 -2.63 -1.80
C ARG A 101 -11.57 -2.86 -2.40
N THR A 102 -11.59 -3.50 -3.56
CA THR A 102 -12.81 -3.90 -4.27
C THR A 102 -12.65 -5.29 -4.86
N GLU A 103 -13.73 -6.06 -4.87
CA GLU A 103 -13.78 -7.40 -5.46
C GLU A 103 -14.82 -7.44 -6.59
N ILE A 104 -14.43 -8.01 -7.74
CA ILE A 104 -15.26 -8.06 -8.94
C ILE A 104 -15.37 -9.51 -9.41
N SER A 105 -16.56 -10.09 -9.34
CA SER A 105 -16.83 -11.40 -9.96
C SER A 105 -17.08 -11.22 -11.46
N THR A 106 -16.32 -11.93 -12.30
CA THR A 106 -16.46 -11.87 -13.76
C THR A 106 -16.04 -13.17 -14.44
N THR A 107 -16.32 -13.30 -15.74
CA THR A 107 -15.89 -14.42 -16.57
C THR A 107 -14.83 -13.96 -17.57
N VAL A 108 -13.62 -14.47 -17.44
CA VAL A 108 -12.54 -14.28 -18.41
C VAL A 108 -12.71 -15.29 -19.54
N LYS A 109 -12.81 -14.82 -20.77
CA LYS A 109 -12.94 -15.67 -21.95
C LYS A 109 -11.59 -15.82 -22.65
N ASP A 110 -11.37 -17.01 -23.21
CA ASP A 110 -10.15 -17.38 -23.92
C ASP A 110 -9.92 -16.46 -25.13
N ASN A 111 -8.73 -15.87 -25.24
CA ASN A 111 -8.32 -14.94 -26.30
C ASN A 111 -9.23 -13.71 -26.50
N GLU A 112 -10.07 -13.36 -25.52
CA GLU A 112 -10.90 -12.16 -25.56
C GLU A 112 -10.37 -11.08 -24.61
N THR A 113 -10.76 -9.83 -24.86
CA THR A 113 -10.54 -8.71 -23.94
C THR A 113 -11.87 -8.25 -23.37
N LEU A 114 -12.03 -8.35 -22.05
CA LEU A 114 -13.16 -7.80 -21.32
C LEU A 114 -12.78 -6.42 -20.76
N ASN A 115 -13.57 -5.40 -21.10
CA ASN A 115 -13.45 -4.07 -20.53
C ASN A 115 -14.38 -3.92 -19.32
N LEU A 116 -13.80 -3.73 -18.13
CA LEU A 116 -14.52 -3.44 -16.89
C LEU A 116 -14.84 -1.94 -16.84
N ASN A 117 -16.11 -1.63 -16.60
CA ASN A 117 -16.55 -0.25 -16.55
C ASN A 117 -16.14 0.44 -15.24
N THR A 118 -16.10 1.76 -15.25
CA THR A 118 -15.63 2.58 -14.12
C THR A 118 -16.48 2.47 -12.86
N ASN A 119 -17.72 1.98 -12.93
CA ASN A 119 -18.53 1.73 -11.73
C ASN A 119 -18.12 0.43 -11.03
N GLN A 120 -17.58 -0.55 -11.77
CA GLN A 120 -17.09 -1.81 -11.20
C GLN A 120 -15.71 -1.66 -10.54
N THR A 121 -14.91 -0.70 -11.01
CA THR A 121 -13.50 -0.52 -10.63
C THR A 121 -13.27 0.64 -9.68
N LYS A 122 -14.32 1.09 -8.97
CA LYS A 122 -14.19 2.04 -7.86
C LYS A 122 -13.59 1.33 -6.65
N LEU A 123 -12.67 1.98 -5.97
CA LEU A 123 -12.13 1.50 -4.69
C LEU A 123 -13.13 1.75 -3.57
N ASP A 124 -13.56 0.68 -2.90
CA ASP A 124 -14.38 0.81 -1.71
C ASP A 124 -13.51 1.11 -0.47
N GLN A 125 -14.00 2.01 0.37
CA GLN A 125 -13.46 2.22 1.70
C GLN A 125 -13.95 1.10 2.61
N VAL A 126 -13.02 0.30 3.12
CA VAL A 126 -13.32 -0.71 4.14
C VAL A 126 -12.82 -0.29 5.52
N ALA A 127 -11.91 0.69 5.57
CA ALA A 127 -11.37 1.26 6.81
C ALA A 127 -12.33 2.24 7.48
N LYS A 128 -12.23 2.34 8.81
CA LYS A 128 -12.79 3.44 9.60
C LYS A 128 -11.72 4.51 9.76
N ILE A 129 -12.04 5.71 9.30
CA ILE A 129 -11.11 6.84 9.27
C ILE A 129 -11.58 7.90 10.27
N ALA A 130 -10.65 8.38 11.09
CA ALA A 130 -10.83 9.52 11.96
C ALA A 130 -9.89 10.66 11.57
N TYR A 131 -10.26 11.89 11.92
CA TYR A 131 -9.38 13.04 11.86
C TYR A 131 -9.59 13.94 13.08
N VAL A 132 -8.52 14.60 13.51
CA VAL A 132 -8.58 15.67 14.50
C VAL A 132 -8.52 16.98 13.74
N LYS A 133 -9.56 17.80 13.88
CA LYS A 133 -9.68 19.06 13.17
C LYS A 133 -8.56 20.03 13.55
N GLY A 134 -7.91 20.60 12.54
CA GLY A 134 -6.88 21.61 12.67
C GLY A 134 -7.40 23.01 12.35
N THR A 135 -6.60 24.02 12.69
CA THR A 135 -6.90 25.42 12.32
C THR A 135 -6.45 25.77 10.91
N TYR A 136 -5.52 25.00 10.34
CA TYR A 136 -4.90 25.29 9.04
C TYR A 136 -5.23 24.24 7.99
N ASP A 137 -5.13 22.97 8.37
CA ASP A 137 -5.30 21.83 7.48
C ASP A 137 -6.68 21.18 7.59
N LYS A 138 -7.15 20.67 6.46
CA LYS A 138 -8.44 20.02 6.23
C LYS A 138 -8.32 18.78 5.34
N ILE A 139 -7.62 17.75 5.80
CA ILE A 139 -7.51 16.50 5.04
C ILE A 139 -8.88 15.86 4.76
N GLU A 140 -9.86 16.11 5.63
CA GLU A 140 -11.23 15.66 5.51
C GLU A 140 -11.89 16.14 4.21
N ASP A 141 -11.55 17.33 3.72
CA ASP A 141 -12.07 17.84 2.45
C ASP A 141 -11.54 17.01 1.28
N ILE A 142 -10.27 16.59 1.32
CA ILE A 142 -9.68 15.71 0.30
C ILE A 142 -10.31 14.31 0.35
N ILE A 143 -10.53 13.77 1.55
CA ILE A 143 -11.21 12.47 1.74
C ILE A 143 -12.63 12.53 1.16
N GLN A 144 -13.39 13.59 1.44
CA GLN A 144 -14.74 13.78 0.91
C GLN A 144 -14.74 13.98 -0.62
N ILE A 145 -13.80 14.75 -1.16
CA ILE A 145 -13.64 14.92 -2.61
C ILE A 145 -13.44 13.57 -3.28
N LEU A 146 -12.65 12.66 -2.71
CA LEU A 146 -12.45 11.31 -3.23
C LEU A 146 -13.70 10.40 -3.12
N GLY A 147 -14.72 10.82 -2.38
CA GLY A 147 -15.97 10.08 -2.15
C GLY A 147 -15.93 9.16 -0.94
N TYR A 148 -15.00 9.39 -0.01
CA TYR A 148 -14.83 8.63 1.22
C TYR A 148 -15.34 9.39 2.43
N THR A 149 -15.38 8.71 3.59
CA THR A 149 -15.88 9.26 4.84
C THR A 149 -14.81 9.21 5.93
N ALA A 150 -14.76 10.27 6.73
CA ALA A 150 -13.93 10.36 7.92
C ALA A 150 -14.73 10.99 9.07
N THR A 151 -14.48 10.53 10.29
CA THR A 151 -15.15 11.02 11.51
C THR A 151 -14.27 12.03 12.21
N GLU A 152 -14.81 13.21 12.53
CA GLU A 152 -14.10 14.17 13.38
C GLU A 152 -14.02 13.62 14.82
N ILE A 153 -12.84 13.65 15.41
CA ILE A 153 -12.58 13.32 16.81
C ILE A 153 -11.78 14.45 17.49
N THR A 154 -11.80 14.48 18.82
CA THR A 154 -11.16 15.53 19.62
C THR A 154 -9.88 15.04 20.32
N ASN A 155 -9.11 15.96 20.92
CA ASN A 155 -8.01 15.56 21.80
C ASN A 155 -8.47 14.71 23.01
N SER A 156 -9.71 14.90 23.48
CA SER A 156 -10.26 14.08 24.56
C SER A 156 -10.52 12.65 24.10
N ASP A 157 -10.93 12.48 22.84
CA ASP A 157 -11.09 11.15 22.23
C ASP A 157 -9.74 10.48 22.03
N LEU A 158 -8.71 11.23 21.60
CA LEU A 158 -7.33 10.72 21.51
C LEU A 158 -6.81 10.20 22.87
N ALA A 159 -7.24 10.80 23.97
CA ALA A 159 -6.89 10.37 25.32
C ALA A 159 -7.68 9.13 25.78
N ASN A 160 -8.61 8.61 24.97
CA ASN A 160 -9.36 7.39 25.23
C ASN A 160 -9.01 6.30 24.22
N LEU A 161 -8.18 5.33 24.63
CA LEU A 161 -7.76 4.22 23.78
C LEU A 161 -8.95 3.41 23.24
N THR A 162 -10.00 3.21 24.03
CA THR A 162 -11.20 2.49 23.58
C THR A 162 -11.94 3.22 22.46
N THR A 163 -11.87 4.55 22.44
CA THR A 163 -12.42 5.35 21.34
C THR A 163 -11.55 5.24 20.10
N ILE A 164 -10.24 5.53 20.20
CA ILE A 164 -9.39 5.55 19.01
C ILE A 164 -9.14 4.17 18.40
N ALA A 165 -9.20 3.11 19.20
CA ALA A 165 -9.06 1.73 18.72
C ALA A 165 -10.21 1.30 17.78
N GLN A 166 -11.28 2.10 17.65
CA GLN A 166 -12.35 1.83 16.68
C GLN A 166 -11.99 2.22 15.24
N TYR A 167 -10.89 2.96 15.04
CA TYR A 167 -10.46 3.45 13.73
C TYR A 167 -9.25 2.67 13.22
N ASP A 168 -9.09 2.57 11.90
CA ASP A 168 -7.89 2.02 11.26
C ASP A 168 -6.86 3.13 10.97
N ILE A 169 -7.35 4.36 10.70
CA ILE A 169 -6.51 5.51 10.35
C ILE A 169 -6.92 6.74 11.18
N ILE A 170 -5.94 7.48 11.68
CA ILE A 170 -6.13 8.80 12.31
C ILE A 170 -5.29 9.85 11.57
N PHE A 171 -5.94 10.90 11.07
CA PHE A 171 -5.28 12.07 10.54
C PHE A 171 -5.21 13.20 11.59
N LEU A 172 -4.05 13.82 11.72
CA LEU A 172 -3.76 14.92 12.64
C LEU A 172 -3.48 16.17 11.80
N ASN A 173 -4.50 17.01 11.63
CA ASN A 173 -4.42 18.22 10.80
C ASN A 173 -3.72 19.35 11.55
N CYS A 174 -2.69 19.93 10.92
CA CYS A 174 -1.95 21.10 11.40
C CYS A 174 -2.80 22.08 12.23
N GLY A 175 -2.36 22.27 13.48
CA GLY A 175 -3.04 23.11 14.47
C GLY A 175 -4.09 22.37 15.29
N SER A 176 -4.19 21.03 15.19
CA SER A 176 -5.11 20.25 16.03
C SER A 176 -4.55 19.97 17.42
N ARG A 177 -3.22 20.04 17.60
CA ARG A 177 -2.59 19.91 18.93
C ARG A 177 -2.78 21.19 19.73
N ASN A 178 -3.72 21.17 20.68
CA ASN A 178 -3.79 22.19 21.71
C ASN A 178 -2.54 22.16 22.61
N SER A 179 -2.25 23.28 23.28
CA SER A 179 -1.00 23.53 24.00
C SER A 179 -0.64 22.44 25.05
N TYR A 180 0.40 21.63 24.80
CA TYR A 180 0.94 20.63 25.74
C TYR A 180 1.24 21.23 27.11
N SER A 181 1.88 22.40 27.14
CA SER A 181 2.29 23.07 28.38
C SER A 181 1.10 23.47 29.25
N SER A 182 -0.09 23.61 28.65
CA SER A 182 -1.33 23.95 29.36
C SER A 182 -2.05 22.71 29.90
N ASN A 183 -1.81 21.52 29.35
CA ASN A 183 -2.43 20.27 29.80
C ASN A 183 -1.50 19.05 29.61
N PRO A 184 -0.35 18.99 30.31
CA PRO A 184 0.65 17.95 30.08
C PRO A 184 0.14 16.54 30.40
N THR A 185 -0.79 16.41 31.35
CA THR A 185 -1.40 15.12 31.71
C THR A 185 -2.23 14.55 30.56
N LEU A 186 -3.08 15.36 29.92
CA LEU A 186 -3.87 14.91 28.77
C LEU A 186 -2.95 14.44 27.63
N TYR A 187 -1.95 15.24 27.29
CA TYR A 187 -1.09 14.92 26.15
C TYR A 187 -0.16 13.75 26.41
N SER A 188 0.30 13.54 27.65
CA SER A 188 1.03 12.32 27.98
C SER A 188 0.18 11.06 27.75
N VAL A 189 -1.13 11.12 28.01
CA VAL A 189 -2.06 10.01 27.71
C VAL A 189 -2.26 9.86 26.21
N ILE A 190 -2.44 10.96 25.48
CA ILE A 190 -2.54 10.95 24.01
C ILE A 190 -1.30 10.31 23.38
N ASP A 191 -0.10 10.74 23.78
CA ASP A 191 1.15 10.25 23.22
C ASP A 191 1.29 8.72 23.47
N THR A 192 0.89 8.23 24.65
CA THR A 192 0.85 6.79 24.98
C THR A 192 -0.19 6.01 24.15
N ASN A 193 -1.37 6.59 23.95
CA ASN A 193 -2.44 5.98 23.18
C ASN A 193 -2.11 5.91 21.69
N LEU A 194 -1.51 6.97 21.12
CA LEU A 194 -1.06 6.98 19.72
C LEU A 194 0.07 5.98 19.50
N ALA A 195 1.02 5.85 20.45
CA ALA A 195 2.02 4.80 20.41
C ALA A 195 1.37 3.39 20.39
N THR A 196 0.41 3.16 21.29
CA THR A 196 -0.33 1.88 21.36
C THR A 196 -1.09 1.62 20.07
N PHE A 197 -1.77 2.63 19.54
CA PHE A 197 -2.53 2.56 18.29
C PHE A 197 -1.64 2.11 17.12
N VAL A 198 -0.48 2.76 16.94
CA VAL A 198 0.45 2.42 15.86
C VAL A 198 1.07 1.05 16.05
N ALA A 199 1.51 0.70 17.27
CA ALA A 199 2.12 -0.60 17.57
C ALA A 199 1.17 -1.80 17.40
N ASN A 200 -0.14 -1.54 17.25
CA ASN A 200 -1.17 -2.55 17.02
C ASN A 200 -1.82 -2.44 15.63
N GLY A 201 -1.19 -1.74 14.68
CA GLY A 201 -1.58 -1.75 13.27
C GLY A 201 -2.33 -0.51 12.80
N GLY A 202 -2.65 0.43 13.69
CA GLY A 202 -3.32 1.68 13.31
C GLY A 202 -2.37 2.65 12.61
N SER A 203 -2.82 3.29 11.53
CA SER A 203 -1.99 4.23 10.76
C SER A 203 -2.27 5.68 11.14
N ILE A 204 -1.21 6.50 11.18
CA ILE A 204 -1.27 7.94 11.49
C ILE A 204 -0.72 8.76 10.34
N TYR A 205 -1.39 9.88 10.05
CA TYR A 205 -0.80 10.97 9.28
C TYR A 205 -0.75 12.23 10.15
N ALA A 206 0.38 12.93 10.15
CA ALA A 206 0.52 14.24 10.75
C ALA A 206 0.96 15.27 9.70
N SER A 207 0.37 16.46 9.71
CA SER A 207 0.77 17.55 8.83
C SER A 207 1.41 18.70 9.58
N ASP A 208 2.50 19.19 9.03
CA ASP A 208 3.23 20.40 9.47
C ASP A 208 3.38 20.46 11.01
N TRP A 209 2.77 21.43 11.69
CA TRP A 209 2.93 21.62 13.15
C TRP A 209 2.51 20.42 14.00
N ASP A 210 1.61 19.59 13.50
CA ASP A 210 1.12 18.42 14.23
C ASP A 210 2.12 17.26 14.26
N VAL A 211 3.30 17.41 13.64
CA VAL A 211 4.48 16.58 13.96
C VAL A 211 4.78 16.56 15.47
N ALA A 212 4.32 17.58 16.22
CA ALA A 212 4.43 17.63 17.68
C ALA A 212 3.70 16.47 18.40
N TYR A 213 2.72 15.80 17.78
CA TYR A 213 2.20 14.53 18.32
C TYR A 213 3.20 13.39 18.22
N LEU A 214 4.11 13.44 17.25
CA LEU A 214 5.13 12.42 17.03
C LEU A 214 6.36 12.69 17.91
N VAL A 215 6.92 13.90 17.85
CA VAL A 215 8.25 14.22 18.43
C VAL A 215 8.21 15.18 19.62
N GLY A 216 7.02 15.55 20.08
CA GLY A 216 6.85 16.45 21.21
C GLY A 216 6.91 17.92 20.84
N GLY A 217 6.64 18.76 21.84
CA GLY A 217 6.37 20.18 21.68
C GLY A 217 4.98 20.56 22.17
N THR A 218 4.67 21.86 22.07
CA THR A 218 3.39 22.41 22.53
C THR A 218 2.35 22.32 21.40
N THR A 219 2.02 23.42 20.74
CA THR A 219 1.19 23.45 19.53
C THR A 219 2.00 23.14 18.26
N ASN A 220 3.32 23.12 18.37
CA ASN A 220 4.28 22.79 17.33
C ASN A 220 5.61 22.34 17.98
N THR A 221 6.55 21.90 17.15
CA THR A 221 7.92 21.56 17.55
C THR A 221 8.88 22.69 17.16
N ASN A 222 9.40 23.45 18.13
CA ASN A 222 10.31 24.57 17.86
C ASN A 222 11.79 24.24 18.07
N ASN A 223 12.10 23.11 18.68
CA ASN A 223 13.44 22.59 18.87
C ASN A 223 13.40 21.06 18.91
N CYS A 224 14.57 20.43 18.82
CA CYS A 224 14.68 19.02 19.20
C CYS A 224 14.59 18.89 20.73
N SER A 225 14.22 17.71 21.21
CA SER A 225 14.28 17.26 22.59
C SER A 225 13.26 17.95 23.48
N LEU A 226 12.11 18.24 22.90
CA LEU A 226 10.95 18.77 23.61
C LEU A 226 10.22 17.65 24.35
N ALA A 227 9.47 18.03 25.37
CA ALA A 227 8.62 17.08 26.09
C ALA A 227 7.42 16.63 25.23
N GLY A 228 6.99 15.39 25.47
CA GLY A 228 5.89 14.75 24.76
C GLY A 228 6.33 14.03 23.49
N GLY A 229 5.34 13.58 22.72
CA GLY A 229 5.56 12.71 21.57
C GLY A 229 5.90 11.27 21.98
N PHE A 230 5.85 10.37 21.01
CA PHE A 230 6.17 8.95 21.20
C PHE A 230 7.26 8.44 20.24
N ILE A 231 7.74 9.29 19.34
CA ILE A 231 8.89 9.05 18.48
C ILE A 231 10.08 9.79 19.09
N PRO A 232 11.16 9.08 19.46
CA PRO A 232 12.33 9.73 20.02
C PRO A 232 13.07 10.56 18.96
N ASP A 233 13.67 11.66 19.39
CA ASP A 233 14.51 12.56 18.60
C ASP A 233 15.59 11.88 17.75
N THR A 234 16.15 10.78 18.25
CA THR A 234 17.15 9.98 17.52
C THR A 234 16.59 9.38 16.23
N LYS A 235 15.26 9.28 16.13
CA LYS A 235 14.53 8.81 14.94
C LYS A 235 13.99 9.96 14.11
N LEU A 236 13.49 11.03 14.72
CA LEU A 236 12.98 12.20 14.01
C LEU A 236 13.15 13.47 14.86
N CYS A 237 13.69 14.53 14.28
CA CYS A 237 13.57 15.89 14.82
C CYS A 237 13.08 16.85 13.73
N SER A 238 12.16 17.74 14.09
CA SER A 238 11.74 18.87 13.27
C SER A 238 11.83 20.20 14.02
N LYS A 239 11.82 21.31 13.28
CA LYS A 239 11.74 22.68 13.82
C LYS A 239 10.87 23.57 12.93
N ASN A 240 10.07 24.43 13.54
CA ASN A 240 9.19 25.40 12.87
C ASN A 240 9.92 26.63 12.29
N ILE A 241 10.99 26.40 11.53
CA ILE A 241 11.89 27.44 10.99
C ILE A 241 11.76 27.61 9.47
N GLY A 242 10.69 27.07 8.88
CA GLY A 242 10.41 27.19 7.46
C GLY A 242 10.17 28.64 7.02
N ASN A 243 10.57 28.97 5.79
CA ASN A 243 10.31 30.27 5.18
C ASN A 243 9.18 30.18 4.16
N THR A 244 8.44 31.28 3.96
CA THR A 244 7.47 31.38 2.87
C THR A 244 8.14 31.27 1.51
N GLY A 245 7.45 30.67 0.54
CA GLY A 245 7.83 30.69 -0.87
C GLY A 245 7.61 29.36 -1.58
N MET A 246 7.86 29.39 -2.89
CA MET A 246 7.81 28.20 -3.73
C MET A 246 9.06 27.35 -3.54
N VAL A 247 8.88 26.11 -3.11
CA VAL A 247 9.95 25.12 -2.96
C VAL A 247 9.83 24.09 -4.08
N GLY A 248 10.87 23.96 -4.90
CA GLY A 248 10.98 22.88 -5.87
C GLY A 248 11.23 21.55 -5.16
N ALA A 249 10.44 20.53 -5.51
CA ALA A 249 10.47 19.23 -4.86
C ALA A 249 10.57 18.09 -5.88
N THR A 250 11.15 16.98 -5.43
CA THR A 250 11.32 15.74 -6.18
C THR A 250 10.72 14.58 -5.41
N VAL A 251 9.93 13.76 -6.10
CA VAL A 251 9.39 12.49 -5.60
C VAL A 251 10.51 11.45 -5.66
N ASN A 252 10.99 11.04 -4.50
CA ASN A 252 12.13 10.14 -4.33
C ASN A 252 11.72 8.65 -4.27
N ASN A 253 10.43 8.36 -4.09
CA ASN A 253 9.91 6.99 -4.10
C ASN A 253 9.38 6.61 -5.49
N ALA A 254 9.86 5.50 -6.04
CA ALA A 254 9.51 5.05 -7.38
C ALA A 254 8.02 4.69 -7.52
N GLY A 255 7.43 4.00 -6.54
CA GLY A 255 6.01 3.63 -6.54
C GLY A 255 5.09 4.86 -6.53
N LEU A 256 5.42 5.85 -5.70
CA LEU A 256 4.72 7.13 -5.64
C LEU A 256 4.86 7.89 -6.97
N SER A 257 6.06 7.98 -7.54
CA SER A 257 6.26 8.65 -8.81
C SER A 257 5.50 7.99 -9.97
N THR A 258 5.50 6.66 -10.03
CA THR A 258 4.70 5.90 -11.01
C THR A 258 3.21 6.15 -10.82
N ALA A 259 2.71 6.16 -9.57
CA ALA A 259 1.31 6.41 -9.27
C ALA A 259 0.87 7.84 -9.64
N LEU A 260 1.76 8.82 -9.49
CA LEU A 260 1.50 10.22 -9.79
C LEU A 260 1.66 10.59 -11.26
N GLY A 261 2.49 9.85 -12.01
CA GLY A 261 2.83 10.18 -13.41
C GLY A 261 3.83 11.33 -13.55
N PHE A 262 4.34 11.85 -12.43
CA PHE A 262 5.39 12.85 -12.37
C PHE A 262 6.36 12.53 -11.24
N ASN A 263 7.55 13.15 -11.29
CA ASN A 263 8.56 13.02 -10.25
C ASN A 263 9.06 14.37 -9.71
N THR A 264 8.52 15.48 -10.21
CA THR A 264 8.85 16.83 -9.75
C THR A 264 7.57 17.64 -9.55
N LEU A 265 7.60 18.53 -8.57
CA LEU A 265 6.52 19.46 -8.29
C LEU A 265 7.07 20.72 -7.62
N ALA A 266 6.25 21.77 -7.58
CA ALA A 266 6.51 22.92 -6.73
C ALA A 266 5.48 22.94 -5.60
N ILE A 267 5.96 23.14 -4.38
CA ILE A 267 5.16 23.25 -3.17
C ILE A 267 5.15 24.71 -2.77
N ASP A 268 3.96 25.30 -2.66
CA ASP A 268 3.78 26.66 -2.18
C ASP A 268 3.67 26.65 -0.66
N TYR A 269 4.66 27.20 0.03
CA TYR A 269 4.59 27.50 1.45
C TYR A 269 4.13 28.94 1.61
N ASP A 270 2.81 29.13 1.70
CA ASP A 270 2.19 30.46 1.74
C ASP A 270 2.37 31.16 3.09
N LEU A 271 2.68 30.40 4.14
CA LEU A 271 2.97 30.85 5.49
C LEU A 271 4.38 30.42 5.94
N GLY A 272 5.04 31.32 6.65
CA GLY A 272 6.33 31.04 7.28
C GLY A 272 6.16 30.16 8.51
N THR A 273 7.27 29.76 9.12
CA THR A 273 7.31 28.91 10.32
C THR A 273 6.71 27.52 10.14
N TRP A 274 6.64 27.00 8.91
CA TRP A 274 6.36 25.57 8.69
C TRP A 274 7.50 24.69 9.24
N GLN A 275 7.20 23.41 9.48
CA GLN A 275 8.08 22.45 10.13
C GLN A 275 9.10 21.86 9.16
N LYS A 276 10.37 22.25 9.33
CA LYS A 276 11.52 21.63 8.66
C LYS A 276 11.92 20.34 9.38
N ILE A 277 12.13 19.26 8.64
CA ILE A 277 12.82 18.06 9.16
C ILE A 277 14.31 18.40 9.29
N ILE A 278 14.85 18.30 10.51
CA ILE A 278 16.26 18.60 10.81
C ILE A 278 17.11 17.35 10.79
N ASN A 279 16.59 16.25 11.32
CA ASN A 279 17.25 14.96 11.32
C ASN A 279 16.22 13.83 11.30
N TYR A 280 16.58 12.71 10.70
CA TYR A 280 15.80 11.49 10.73
C TYR A 280 16.72 10.28 10.63
N ASP A 281 16.32 9.15 11.20
CA ASP A 281 17.02 7.87 11.02
C ASP A 281 16.60 7.24 9.69
N PRO A 282 17.50 7.09 8.69
CA PRO A 282 17.17 6.55 7.37
C PRO A 282 16.88 5.05 7.37
N THR A 283 17.20 4.32 8.46
CA THR A 283 16.81 2.92 8.64
C THR A 283 15.38 2.78 9.17
N TYR A 284 14.82 3.87 9.68
CA TYR A 284 13.49 3.92 10.28
C TYR A 284 12.51 4.69 9.38
N TRP A 285 12.94 5.80 8.77
CA TRP A 285 12.13 6.64 7.89
C TRP A 285 12.57 6.50 6.44
N GLU A 286 11.60 6.22 5.59
CA GLU A 286 11.71 6.36 4.15
C GLU A 286 11.36 7.80 3.75
N VAL A 287 12.19 8.41 2.90
CA VAL A 287 11.90 9.74 2.33
C VAL A 287 11.18 9.58 1.00
N LEU A 288 9.95 10.09 0.94
CA LEU A 288 9.07 10.01 -0.22
C LEU A 288 9.19 11.25 -1.13
N VAL A 289 9.36 12.43 -0.54
CA VAL A 289 9.53 13.71 -1.25
C VAL A 289 10.65 14.50 -0.62
N LYS A 290 11.50 15.11 -1.45
CA LYS A 290 12.64 15.94 -1.05
C LYS A 290 12.58 17.31 -1.71
N GLU A 291 13.16 18.32 -1.09
CA GLU A 291 13.49 19.57 -1.75
C GLU A 291 14.62 19.32 -2.77
N THR A 292 14.45 19.82 -4.00
CA THR A 292 15.38 19.54 -5.11
C THR A 292 16.74 20.21 -4.92
N SER A 293 16.79 21.40 -4.32
CA SER A 293 18.01 22.20 -4.14
C SER A 293 18.89 21.72 -3.00
N THR A 294 18.28 21.29 -1.89
CA THR A 294 18.97 20.96 -0.62
C THR A 294 19.00 19.47 -0.32
N ASN A 295 18.15 18.66 -0.97
CA ASN A 295 17.82 17.28 -0.59
C ASN A 295 17.15 17.13 0.79
N ASP A 296 16.68 18.22 1.39
CA ASP A 296 15.94 18.18 2.66
C ASP A 296 14.66 17.33 2.48
N ALA A 297 14.35 16.49 3.46
CA ALA A 297 13.12 15.70 3.43
C ALA A 297 11.90 16.61 3.64
N LEU A 298 10.88 16.44 2.79
CA LEU A 298 9.60 17.16 2.85
C LEU A 298 8.42 16.23 3.18
N MET A 299 8.60 14.94 2.92
CA MET A 299 7.62 13.90 3.25
C MET A 299 8.35 12.62 3.61
N ILE A 300 7.99 12.04 4.74
CA ILE A 300 8.57 10.81 5.25
C ILE A 300 7.48 9.82 5.66
N ARG A 301 7.84 8.54 5.64
CA ARG A 301 6.99 7.42 6.05
C ARG A 301 7.78 6.39 6.83
N THR A 302 7.13 5.73 7.79
CA THR A 302 7.63 4.51 8.41
C THR A 302 6.50 3.53 8.67
N ASN A 303 6.82 2.24 8.72
CA ASN A 303 6.00 1.19 9.36
C ASN A 303 6.88 0.32 10.27
N HIS A 304 7.94 0.91 10.83
CA HIS A 304 8.90 0.25 11.70
C HIS A 304 8.71 0.64 13.17
N PHE A 305 7.57 1.23 13.53
CA PHE A 305 7.32 1.61 14.91
C PHE A 305 7.19 0.36 15.78
N THR A 306 8.02 0.29 16.80
CA THR A 306 8.01 -0.78 17.79
C THR A 306 8.28 -0.16 19.16
N ALA A 307 7.52 -0.60 20.16
CA ALA A 307 7.70 -0.18 21.54
C ALA A 307 7.39 -1.37 22.45
N THR A 308 8.20 -1.54 23.50
CA THR A 308 8.04 -2.62 24.47
C THR A 308 7.09 -2.19 25.59
N GLY A 309 6.37 -3.16 26.17
CA GLY A 309 5.47 -2.90 27.30
C GLY A 309 4.16 -2.19 26.95
N LEU A 310 3.87 -1.97 25.66
CA LEU A 310 2.57 -1.47 25.23
C LEU A 310 1.52 -2.60 25.24
N PRO A 311 0.25 -2.30 25.58
CA PRO A 311 -0.80 -3.29 25.58
C PRO A 311 -1.15 -3.73 24.15
N THR A 312 -1.45 -5.01 23.99
CA THR A 312 -2.03 -5.52 22.73
C THR A 312 -3.51 -5.16 22.68
N THR A 313 -3.90 -4.33 21.72
CA THR A 313 -5.28 -3.84 21.57
C THR A 313 -5.69 -4.02 20.11
N PRO A 314 -6.75 -4.77 19.79
CA PRO A 314 -7.25 -4.84 18.43
C PRO A 314 -7.63 -3.45 17.91
N ILE A 315 -7.14 -3.08 16.74
CA ILE A 315 -7.39 -1.78 16.11
C ILE A 315 -8.35 -1.93 14.93
N GLY A 316 -9.26 -0.96 14.82
CA GLY A 316 -10.15 -0.78 13.69
C GLY A 316 -10.97 -2.02 13.37
N ASN A 317 -10.82 -2.51 12.15
CA ASN A 317 -11.56 -3.67 11.66
C ASN A 317 -10.86 -5.02 11.93
N ALA A 318 -9.69 -5.03 12.58
CA ALA A 318 -8.99 -6.27 12.92
C ALA A 318 -9.86 -7.34 13.63
N PRO A 319 -10.83 -7.01 14.51
CA PRO A 319 -11.68 -8.01 15.14
C PRO A 319 -12.68 -8.70 14.21
N THR A 320 -13.05 -8.06 13.10
CA THR A 320 -14.15 -8.50 12.22
C THR A 320 -13.71 -8.74 10.78
N THR A 321 -12.45 -8.47 10.45
CA THR A 321 -11.93 -8.66 9.10
C THR A 321 -11.84 -10.15 8.75
N THR A 322 -12.33 -10.51 7.56
CA THR A 322 -12.12 -11.83 6.94
C THR A 322 -10.92 -11.82 5.99
N PHE A 323 -10.15 -10.72 5.98
CA PHE A 323 -8.99 -10.51 5.13
C PHE A 323 -7.71 -10.48 5.95
N VAL A 324 -6.65 -11.04 5.39
CA VAL A 324 -5.32 -11.09 5.97
C VAL A 324 -4.32 -10.55 4.96
N THR A 325 -3.45 -9.65 5.39
CA THR A 325 -2.32 -9.19 4.58
C THR A 325 -1.29 -10.30 4.46
N VAL A 326 -0.85 -10.57 3.23
CA VAL A 326 0.23 -11.51 2.92
C VAL A 326 1.28 -10.84 2.05
N CYS A 327 2.53 -11.27 2.19
CA CYS A 327 3.61 -10.92 1.29
C CYS A 327 3.80 -12.03 0.24
N ILE A 328 3.77 -11.65 -1.03
CA ILE A 328 4.01 -12.57 -2.15
C ILE A 328 5.22 -12.08 -2.94
N THR A 329 6.13 -13.01 -3.28
CA THR A 329 7.24 -12.75 -4.19
C THR A 329 6.85 -13.17 -5.61
N LEU A 330 6.71 -12.19 -6.48
CA LEU A 330 6.47 -12.37 -7.92
C LEU A 330 7.79 -12.71 -8.66
N PRO A 331 7.70 -13.22 -9.91
CA PRO A 331 8.87 -13.36 -10.78
C PRO A 331 9.68 -12.06 -10.87
N GLY A 332 11.00 -12.18 -10.88
CA GLY A 332 11.90 -11.02 -10.81
C GLY A 332 12.19 -10.54 -9.39
N ASN A 333 11.83 -11.32 -8.36
CA ASN A 333 12.05 -11.01 -6.94
C ASN A 333 11.32 -9.74 -6.48
N ILE A 334 10.17 -9.46 -7.09
CA ILE A 334 9.33 -8.31 -6.75
C ILE A 334 8.41 -8.74 -5.63
N GLN A 335 8.51 -8.08 -4.48
CA GLN A 335 7.66 -8.35 -3.33
C GLN A 335 6.44 -7.42 -3.31
N ILE A 336 5.25 -7.99 -3.12
CA ILE A 336 4.00 -7.24 -3.03
C ILE A 336 3.24 -7.63 -1.75
N SER A 337 2.67 -6.64 -1.07
CA SER A 337 1.79 -6.85 0.08
C SER A 337 0.35 -6.73 -0.38
N ILE A 338 -0.44 -7.79 -0.23
CA ILE A 338 -1.85 -7.81 -0.64
C ILE A 338 -2.76 -8.36 0.45
N SER A 339 -4.00 -7.88 0.48
CA SER A 339 -5.02 -8.41 1.38
C SER A 339 -5.79 -9.51 0.66
N VAL A 340 -5.82 -10.70 1.24
CA VAL A 340 -6.50 -11.87 0.68
C VAL A 340 -7.52 -12.41 1.68
N PRO A 341 -8.59 -13.09 1.21
CA PRO A 341 -9.49 -13.80 2.12
C PRO A 341 -8.70 -14.76 3.01
N GLN A 342 -9.06 -14.82 4.29
CA GLN A 342 -8.38 -15.67 5.29
C GLN A 342 -8.30 -17.15 4.85
N ALA A 343 -9.33 -17.63 4.15
CA ALA A 343 -9.39 -18.99 3.61
C ALA A 343 -8.30 -19.27 2.55
N ALA A 344 -7.78 -18.26 1.86
CA ALA A 344 -6.73 -18.41 0.86
C ALA A 344 -5.31 -18.52 1.46
N VAL A 345 -5.12 -18.04 2.70
CA VAL A 345 -3.80 -17.91 3.33
C VAL A 345 -3.02 -19.23 3.37
N PRO A 346 -3.58 -20.39 3.81
CA PRO A 346 -2.81 -21.63 3.87
C PRO A 346 -2.27 -22.07 2.51
N TYR A 347 -3.03 -21.84 1.44
CA TYR A 347 -2.63 -22.20 0.08
C TYR A 347 -1.51 -21.28 -0.43
N LEU A 348 -1.61 -19.98 -0.15
CA LEU A 348 -0.58 -19.01 -0.54
C LEU A 348 0.73 -19.25 0.22
N VAL A 349 0.65 -19.57 1.52
CA VAL A 349 1.83 -19.94 2.32
C VAL A 349 2.48 -21.22 1.80
N ALA A 350 1.69 -22.21 1.37
CA ALA A 350 2.22 -23.42 0.72
C ALA A 350 2.94 -23.12 -0.61
N LEU A 351 2.65 -21.97 -1.24
CA LEU A 351 3.32 -21.46 -2.44
C LEU A 351 4.47 -20.48 -2.12
N GLY A 352 4.81 -20.28 -0.84
CA GLY A 352 5.94 -19.46 -0.40
C GLY A 352 5.59 -18.02 0.00
N ALA A 353 4.30 -17.68 0.10
CA ALA A 353 3.90 -16.41 0.71
C ALA A 353 4.16 -16.41 2.22
N THR A 354 4.32 -15.22 2.81
CA THR A 354 4.36 -15.05 4.27
C THR A 354 3.15 -14.25 4.76
N VAL A 355 2.75 -14.46 6.01
CA VAL A 355 1.69 -13.67 6.64
C VAL A 355 2.27 -12.33 7.10
N GLY A 356 1.58 -11.24 6.80
CA GLY A 356 2.02 -9.87 7.07
C GLY A 356 2.54 -9.14 5.82
N PRO A 357 2.92 -7.86 5.97
CA PRO A 357 3.49 -7.07 4.89
C PRO A 357 4.91 -7.54 4.52
N CYS A 358 5.36 -7.20 3.31
CA CYS A 358 6.71 -7.54 2.83
C CYS A 358 7.83 -6.73 3.47
N SER A 359 7.52 -5.57 4.02
CA SER A 359 8.47 -4.68 4.68
C SER A 359 7.85 -4.11 5.95
N GLY A 360 8.72 -3.66 6.87
CA GLY A 360 8.29 -3.10 8.15
C GLY A 360 8.05 -4.13 9.24
N SER A 361 7.41 -3.66 10.31
CA SER A 361 6.91 -4.51 11.40
C SER A 361 5.50 -4.98 11.07
N SER A 362 5.23 -6.28 11.19
CA SER A 362 3.92 -6.88 10.88
C SER A 362 2.77 -6.32 11.74
N ASN A 363 3.10 -5.74 12.89
CA ASN A 363 2.13 -5.23 13.85
C ASN A 363 2.10 -3.69 13.87
N SER A 364 2.97 -3.02 13.11
CA SER A 364 2.98 -1.56 13.04
C SER A 364 2.08 -1.08 11.92
N GLY A 365 1.23 -0.09 12.21
CA GLY A 365 0.63 0.73 11.17
C GLY A 365 1.66 1.66 10.55
N TYR A 366 1.26 2.39 9.50
CA TYR A 366 2.10 3.40 8.87
C TYR A 366 2.01 4.74 9.61
N ILE A 367 3.14 5.42 9.76
CA ILE A 367 3.18 6.84 10.14
C ILE A 367 3.66 7.62 8.92
N TYR A 368 2.87 8.59 8.48
CA TYR A 368 3.26 9.58 7.48
C TYR A 368 3.38 10.96 8.12
N TYR A 369 4.36 11.72 7.64
CA TYR A 369 4.51 13.12 7.98
C TYR A 369 4.83 13.94 6.72
N THR A 370 4.14 15.07 6.54
CA THR A 370 4.42 16.06 5.48
C THR A 370 4.69 17.42 6.09
N THR A 371 5.72 18.11 5.60
CA THR A 371 6.07 19.47 6.04
C THR A 371 5.12 20.54 5.49
N PHE A 372 4.35 20.20 4.45
CA PHE A 372 3.46 21.11 3.73
C PHE A 372 2.00 20.94 4.14
N HIS A 373 1.26 22.06 4.11
CA HIS A 373 -0.15 22.16 4.45
C HIS A 373 -1.06 21.65 3.33
N ASN A 374 -2.30 21.37 3.68
CA ASN A 374 -3.34 20.85 2.81
C ASN A 374 -4.60 21.73 2.74
N HIS A 375 -4.63 22.90 3.41
CA HIS A 375 -5.72 23.86 3.19
C HIS A 375 -5.49 25.33 3.66
N ALA A 376 -4.31 25.77 4.12
CA ALA A 376 -4.18 27.05 4.84
C ALA A 376 -4.78 28.30 4.13
N SER A 377 -4.82 28.36 2.79
CA SER A 377 -5.41 29.46 2.00
C SER A 377 -6.31 29.05 0.81
N GLY A 378 -6.62 27.75 0.67
CA GLY A 378 -7.43 27.22 -0.44
C GLY A 378 -6.67 26.89 -1.73
N ASN A 379 -5.37 27.16 -1.81
CA ASN A 379 -4.50 26.64 -2.87
C ASN A 379 -3.54 25.58 -2.33
N ILE A 380 -3.83 24.32 -2.60
CA ILE A 380 -2.98 23.18 -2.21
C ILE A 380 -2.00 22.77 -3.32
N GLY A 381 -1.99 23.52 -4.43
CA GLY A 381 -1.18 23.27 -5.62
C GLY A 381 -1.14 21.79 -6.01
N ASN A 382 0.05 21.31 -6.36
CA ASN A 382 0.28 19.90 -6.68
C ASN A 382 0.47 19.02 -5.42
N ALA A 383 0.44 19.57 -4.21
CA ALA A 383 0.49 18.76 -2.99
C ALA A 383 -0.79 17.93 -2.80
N GLY A 384 -1.94 18.43 -3.31
CA GLY A 384 -3.22 17.72 -3.22
C GLY A 384 -3.19 16.30 -3.79
N VAL A 385 -2.50 16.06 -4.91
CA VAL A 385 -2.39 14.71 -5.49
C VAL A 385 -1.49 13.77 -4.70
N ILE A 386 -0.47 14.30 -4.01
CA ILE A 386 0.35 13.52 -3.07
C ILE A 386 -0.49 13.11 -1.86
N LEU A 387 -1.32 14.01 -1.35
CA LEU A 387 -2.17 13.71 -0.20
C LEU A 387 -3.28 12.71 -0.55
N GLN A 388 -3.82 12.75 -1.76
CA GLN A 388 -4.70 11.68 -2.27
C GLN A 388 -4.00 10.33 -2.26
N TYR A 389 -2.71 10.27 -2.65
CA TYR A 389 -1.93 9.04 -2.54
C TYR A 389 -1.77 8.60 -1.08
N VAL A 390 -1.45 9.50 -0.17
CA VAL A 390 -1.32 9.19 1.28
C VAL A 390 -2.60 8.58 1.81
N ILE A 391 -3.75 9.21 1.56
CA ILE A 391 -5.05 8.73 2.00
C ILE A 391 -5.28 7.29 1.55
N LEU A 392 -4.93 6.97 0.30
CA LEU A 392 -5.17 5.66 -0.30
C LEU A 392 -4.12 4.58 0.06
N ASN A 393 -2.95 4.97 0.60
CA ASN A 393 -1.81 4.06 0.84
C ASN A 393 -1.30 4.07 2.29
N LEU A 394 -2.10 4.59 3.22
CA LEU A 394 -1.89 4.46 4.66
C LEU A 394 -2.17 3.04 5.16
#